data_AF-A0A0U5K1Z2-F1
#
_entry.id   AF-A0A0U5K1Z2-F1
#
_cell.length_a   1.000
_cell.length_b   1.000
_cell.length_c   1.000
_cell.angle_alpha   90.00
_cell.angle_beta   90.00
_cell.angle_gamma   90.00
#
_symmetry.space_group_name_H-M   'P 1'
#
loop_
_entity.id
_entity.type
_entity.pdbx_description
1 polymer ?
#
loop_
_entity_poly.entity_id
_entity_poly.type
_entity_poly.pdbx_seq_one_letter_code
_entity_poly.pdbx_strand_id
1 'polypeptide(L)'
;MTFPVLGLQIGIPDQEPQLKPRLPLKFIAFDNDYPKEIKLSDLSDYDQEVTTYYDLRDANRRIDSFTNQIAGAKLDRHYTKRDEIMKVLHRQGLCTDEGID
;
A
#
# COMPACT_ATOMS: atom_id res chain seq x y z
N MET A 1 -17.98 9.04 -20.20
CA MET A 1 -17.59 7.74 -19.58
C MET A 1 -16.97 8.03 -18.23
N THR A 2 -17.26 7.23 -17.19
CA THR A 2 -16.82 7.51 -15.81
C THR A 2 -16.63 6.23 -15.01
N PHE A 3 -15.50 6.10 -14.30
CA PHE A 3 -15.22 5.02 -13.36
C PHE A 3 -14.87 5.58 -11.97
N PRO A 4 -15.52 5.14 -10.88
CA PRO A 4 -15.18 5.58 -9.54
C PRO A 4 -13.86 4.95 -9.07
N VAL A 5 -12.86 5.77 -8.76
CA VAL A 5 -11.52 5.30 -8.35
C VAL A 5 -11.43 5.08 -6.84
N LEU A 6 -11.93 6.03 -6.04
CA LEU A 6 -11.93 5.97 -4.59
C LEU A 6 -13.13 6.72 -4.00
N GLY A 7 -13.50 6.36 -2.77
CA GLY A 7 -14.40 7.15 -1.93
C GLY A 7 -13.59 7.88 -0.86
N LEU A 8 -13.95 9.13 -0.57
CA LEU A 8 -13.34 9.93 0.49
C LEU A 8 -14.40 10.23 1.55
N GLN A 9 -14.12 9.87 2.81
CA GLN A 9 -14.96 10.20 3.95
C GLN A 9 -14.45 11.49 4.59
N ILE A 10 -15.37 12.42 4.86
CA ILE A 10 -15.10 13.71 5.52
C ILE A 10 -16.13 13.88 6.64
N GLY A 11 -15.68 14.31 7.82
CA GLY A 11 -16.53 14.47 8.99
C GLY A 11 -15.77 15.01 10.19
N ILE A 12 -16.44 15.02 11.34
CA ILE A 12 -15.85 15.44 12.62
C ILE A 12 -15.27 14.18 13.29
N PRO A 13 -13.98 14.16 13.67
CA PRO A 13 -13.38 13.00 14.31
C PRO A 13 -13.91 12.80 15.73
N ASP A 14 -14.08 11.54 16.14
CA ASP A 14 -14.41 11.11 17.50
C ASP A 14 -13.21 10.47 18.23
N GLN A 15 -12.05 10.41 17.58
CA GLN A 15 -10.81 9.81 18.07
C GLN A 15 -9.56 10.54 17.53
N GLU A 16 -8.45 10.44 18.25
CA GLU A 16 -7.12 10.93 17.86
C GLU A 16 -6.12 9.77 17.73
N PRO A 17 -6.09 9.04 16.59
CA PRO A 17 -5.21 7.90 16.43
C PRO A 17 -3.74 8.30 16.26
N GLN A 18 -2.83 7.46 16.78
CA GLN A 18 -1.39 7.64 16.59
C GLN A 18 -1.00 7.58 15.10
N LEU A 19 -0.07 8.45 14.70
CA LEU A 19 0.44 8.52 13.33
C LEU A 19 1.20 7.24 12.96
N LYS A 20 0.80 6.63 11.86
CA LYS A 20 1.49 5.45 11.32
C LYS A 20 2.86 5.87 10.72
N PRO A 21 3.97 5.19 11.07
CA PRO A 21 5.26 5.38 10.42
C PRO A 21 5.18 5.29 8.89
N ARG A 22 6.10 5.99 8.21
CA ARG A 22 6.24 5.96 6.74
C ARG A 22 7.61 5.40 6.39
N LEU A 23 7.72 4.81 5.19
CA LEU A 23 9.01 4.39 4.68
C LEU A 23 10.01 5.56 4.71
N PRO A 24 11.25 5.34 5.16
CA PRO A 24 12.31 6.34 5.09
C PRO A 24 12.50 6.88 3.67
N LEU A 25 12.79 8.18 3.54
CA LEU A 25 12.91 8.85 2.25
C LEU A 25 13.86 8.14 1.27
N LYS A 26 14.97 7.59 1.76
CA LYS A 26 15.96 6.82 0.97
C LYS A 26 15.37 5.61 0.23
N PHE A 27 14.15 5.18 0.55
CA PHE A 27 13.45 4.07 -0.10
C PHE A 27 12.30 4.49 -1.01
N ILE A 28 11.98 5.80 -1.08
CA ILE A 28 10.85 6.31 -1.86
C ILE A 28 11.19 7.52 -2.74
N ALA A 29 12.29 8.20 -2.45
CA ALA A 29 12.81 9.33 -3.21
C ALA A 29 14.24 9.01 -3.63
N PHE A 30 14.48 9.05 -4.95
CA PHE A 30 15.76 8.68 -5.55
C PHE A 30 16.25 9.79 -6.47
N ASP A 31 17.55 9.99 -6.51
CA ASP A 31 18.18 10.96 -7.39
C ASP A 31 18.62 10.28 -8.69
N ASN A 32 18.10 10.79 -9.82
CA ASN A 32 18.40 10.39 -11.21
C ASN A 32 17.97 8.98 -11.62
N ASP A 33 18.23 7.97 -10.79
CA ASP A 33 18.05 6.55 -11.14
C ASP A 33 17.35 5.77 -10.03
N TYR A 34 16.56 4.78 -10.45
CA TYR A 34 15.94 3.84 -9.52
C TYR A 34 16.98 2.81 -9.02
N PRO A 35 17.06 2.53 -7.71
CA PRO A 35 17.98 1.54 -7.19
C PRO A 35 17.66 0.14 -7.72
N LYS A 36 18.62 -0.50 -8.36
CA LYS A 36 18.46 -1.85 -8.91
C LYS A 36 18.62 -2.94 -7.85
N GLU A 37 19.27 -2.61 -6.74
CA GLU A 37 19.56 -3.52 -5.65
C GLU A 37 19.07 -2.91 -4.34
N ILE A 38 17.97 -3.44 -3.81
CA ILE A 38 17.49 -3.17 -2.46
C ILE A 38 17.35 -4.52 -1.79
N LYS A 39 18.00 -4.70 -0.63
CA LYS A 39 17.89 -5.92 0.15
C LYS A 39 16.81 -5.73 1.20
N LEU A 40 16.08 -6.80 1.51
CA LEU A 40 15.11 -6.81 2.62
C LEU A 40 15.77 -6.40 3.96
N SER A 41 17.04 -6.74 4.14
CA SER A 41 17.83 -6.33 5.31
C SER A 41 17.93 -4.82 5.48
N ASP A 42 17.82 -4.04 4.40
CA ASP A 42 17.92 -2.58 4.46
C ASP A 42 16.70 -1.95 5.17
N LEU A 43 15.60 -2.70 5.26
CA LEU A 43 14.35 -2.30 5.92
C LEU A 43 14.29 -2.67 7.41
N SER A 44 15.34 -3.27 8.00
CA SER A 44 15.31 -3.78 9.39
C SER A 44 14.92 -2.71 10.41
N ASP A 45 15.47 -1.49 10.26
CA ASP A 45 15.18 -0.38 11.17
C ASP A 45 13.72 0.05 11.07
N TYR A 46 13.19 0.09 9.85
CA TYR A 46 11.80 0.43 9.60
C TYR A 46 10.84 -0.68 10.07
N ASP A 47 11.22 -1.94 9.92
CA ASP A 47 10.48 -3.08 10.46
C ASP A 47 10.38 -3.02 11.98
N GLN A 48 11.46 -2.64 12.67
CA GLN A 48 11.46 -2.44 14.10
C GLN A 48 10.53 -1.28 14.50
N GLU A 49 10.58 -0.15 13.79
CA GLU A 49 9.70 1.00 14.04
C GLU A 49 8.21 0.64 13.87
N VAL A 50 7.85 -0.07 12.80
CA VAL A 50 6.47 -0.50 12.54
C VAL A 50 6.00 -1.52 13.58
N THR A 51 6.88 -2.44 14.00
CA THR A 51 6.55 -3.41 15.06
C THR A 51 6.23 -2.68 16.36
N THR A 52 7.11 -1.76 16.79
CA THR A 52 6.89 -0.93 17.99
C THR A 52 5.62 -0.09 17.89
N TYR A 53 5.34 0.49 16.72
CA TYR A 53 4.10 1.24 16.50
C TYR A 53 2.85 0.41 16.77
N TYR A 54 2.79 -0.83 16.28
CA TYR A 54 1.62 -1.68 16.50
C TYR A 54 1.54 -2.23 17.92
N ASP A 55 2.67 -2.57 18.55
CA ASP A 55 2.72 -3.01 19.95
C ASP A 55 2.14 -1.95 20.91
N LEU A 56 2.43 -0.65 20.66
CA LEU A 56 1.92 0.46 21.49
C LEU A 56 0.47 0.84 21.17
N ARG A 57 0.00 0.54 19.95
CA ARG A 57 -1.34 0.92 19.49
C ARG A 57 -2.43 -0.04 19.95
N ASP A 58 -2.12 -1.32 20.03
CA ASP A 58 -3.05 -2.37 20.48
C ASP A 58 -2.27 -3.47 21.21
N ALA A 59 -2.07 -3.29 22.52
CA ALA A 59 -1.27 -4.21 23.35
C ALA A 59 -1.80 -5.65 23.35
N ASN A 60 -3.05 -5.88 22.95
CA ASN A 60 -3.66 -7.21 22.88
C ASN A 60 -3.58 -7.85 21.49
N ARG A 61 -2.98 -7.16 20.49
CA ARG A 61 -2.91 -7.66 19.12
C ARG A 61 -1.54 -7.38 18.50
N ARG A 62 -0.66 -8.38 18.59
CA ARG A 62 0.62 -8.37 17.87
C ARG A 62 0.36 -8.32 16.36
N ILE A 63 0.81 -7.26 15.71
CA ILE A 63 0.83 -7.12 14.26
C ILE A 63 2.30 -7.17 13.82
N ASP A 64 2.55 -7.89 12.73
CA ASP A 64 3.87 -8.21 12.21
C ASP A 64 4.68 -6.97 11.75
N SER A 65 5.97 -7.17 11.42
CA SER A 65 6.80 -6.14 10.79
C SER A 65 6.21 -5.67 9.44
N PHE A 66 6.74 -4.58 8.88
CA PHE A 66 6.29 -4.09 7.58
C PHE A 66 6.52 -5.12 6.48
N THR A 67 7.72 -5.68 6.39
CA THR A 67 8.09 -6.68 5.37
C THR A 67 7.18 -7.91 5.44
N ASN A 68 6.92 -8.43 6.64
CA ASN A 68 6.00 -9.55 6.86
C ASN A 68 4.56 -9.21 6.49
N GLN A 69 4.09 -7.99 6.78
CA GLN A 69 2.77 -7.54 6.36
C GLN A 69 2.63 -7.50 4.83
N ILE A 70 3.68 -7.06 4.11
CA ILE A 70 3.68 -6.97 2.65
C ILE A 70 3.78 -8.34 1.99
N ALA A 71 4.66 -9.21 2.50
CA ALA A 71 4.82 -10.59 2.02
C ALA A 71 3.70 -11.54 2.50
N GLY A 72 2.83 -11.08 3.40
CA GLY A 72 1.82 -11.92 4.04
C GLY A 72 0.69 -12.35 3.10
N ALA A 73 0.02 -13.44 3.48
CA ALA A 73 -1.08 -14.08 2.74
C ALA A 73 -2.28 -13.16 2.42
N LYS A 74 -2.39 -11.99 3.08
CA LYS A 74 -3.43 -10.99 2.76
C LYS A 74 -3.18 -10.34 1.39
N LEU A 75 -1.92 -10.07 1.07
CA LEU A 75 -1.51 -9.42 -0.16
C LEU A 75 -1.10 -10.43 -1.24
N ASP A 76 -0.71 -11.64 -0.85
CA ASP A 76 -0.40 -12.76 -1.76
C ASP A 76 -1.64 -13.46 -2.36
N ARG A 77 -2.83 -12.83 -2.32
CA ARG A 77 -4.04 -13.43 -2.90
C ARG A 77 -4.03 -13.31 -4.41
N HIS A 78 -3.91 -14.44 -5.10
CA HIS A 78 -3.86 -14.51 -6.57
C HIS A 78 -5.17 -14.17 -7.30
N TYR A 79 -6.34 -14.24 -6.63
CA TYR A 79 -7.61 -13.83 -7.24
C TYR A 79 -8.48 -13.04 -6.27
N THR A 80 -8.94 -11.88 -6.70
CA THR A 80 -9.85 -10.99 -5.97
C THR A 80 -10.90 -10.40 -6.91
N LYS A 81 -11.97 -9.82 -6.35
CA LYS A 81 -12.95 -9.05 -7.15
C LYS A 81 -12.31 -7.89 -7.93
N ARG A 82 -11.10 -7.44 -7.56
CA ARG A 82 -10.39 -6.38 -8.29
C ARG A 82 -9.92 -6.84 -9.67
N ASP A 83 -9.80 -8.14 -9.92
CA ASP A 83 -9.43 -8.67 -11.24
C ASP A 83 -10.55 -8.43 -12.29
N GLU A 84 -11.77 -8.12 -11.84
CA GLU A 84 -12.88 -7.73 -12.72
C GLU A 84 -12.82 -6.25 -13.16
N ILE A 85 -11.96 -5.42 -12.54
CA ILE A 85 -11.87 -3.98 -12.82
C ILE A 85 -11.56 -3.73 -14.30
N MET A 86 -10.62 -4.47 -14.89
CA MET A 86 -10.27 -4.32 -16.31
C MET A 86 -11.47 -4.53 -17.24
N LYS A 87 -12.32 -5.52 -16.94
CA LYS A 87 -13.54 -5.78 -17.71
C LYS A 87 -14.51 -4.60 -17.63
N VAL A 88 -14.63 -3.98 -16.46
CA VAL A 88 -15.49 -2.80 -16.26
C VAL A 88 -14.92 -1.59 -17.00
N LEU A 89 -13.62 -1.34 -16.89
CA LEU A 89 -12.94 -0.24 -17.59
C LEU A 89 -13.14 -0.35 -19.10
N HIS A 90 -12.87 -1.52 -19.70
CA HIS A 90 -13.05 -1.74 -21.14
C HIS A 90 -14.52 -1.58 -21.56
N ARG A 91 -15.47 -2.12 -20.81
CA ARG A 91 -16.91 -1.93 -21.10
C ARG A 91 -17.34 -0.47 -21.05
N GLN A 92 -16.64 0.34 -20.27
CA GLN A 92 -16.84 1.78 -20.18
C GLN A 92 -16.03 2.56 -21.22
N GLY A 93 -15.31 1.90 -22.13
CA GLY A 93 -14.45 2.53 -23.15
C GLY A 93 -13.13 3.09 -22.59
N LEU A 94 -12.75 2.75 -21.36
CA LEU A 94 -11.52 3.20 -20.72
C LEU A 94 -10.43 2.12 -20.83
N CYS A 95 -9.16 2.53 -20.83
CA CYS A 95 -8.01 1.63 -20.94
C CYS A 95 -8.06 0.72 -22.19
N THR A 96 -8.56 1.25 -23.30
CA THR A 96 -8.54 0.58 -24.61
C THR A 96 -7.22 0.89 -25.32
N ASP A 97 -6.64 -0.07 -26.02
CA ASP A 97 -5.40 0.08 -26.78
C ASP A 97 -5.54 0.99 -28.04
N GLU A 98 -6.73 1.56 -28.26
CA GLU A 98 -7.03 2.43 -29.40
C GLU A 98 -6.47 3.84 -29.18
N GLY A 99 -5.19 4.01 -29.50
CA GLY A 99 -4.48 5.28 -29.43
C GLY A 99 -2.99 5.23 -29.77
N ILE A 100 -2.52 4.18 -30.46
CA ILE A 100 -1.19 4.14 -31.09
C ILE A 100 -1.41 4.05 -32.60
N ASP A 101 -1.75 5.18 -33.20
CA ASP A 101 -1.50 5.45 -34.63
C ASP A 101 -0.20 6.26 -34.75
#